data_AF-A0A7V8XYB1-F1
#
_entry.id   AF-A0A7V8XYB1-F1
#
_cell.length_a   1.000
_cell.length_b   1.000
_cell.length_c   1.000
_cell.angle_alpha   90.00
_cell.angle_beta   90.00
_cell.angle_gamma   90.00
#
_symmetry.space_group_name_H-M   'P 1'
#
loop_
_entity.id
_entity.type
_entity.pdbx_description
1 polymer ?
#
loop_
_entity_poly.entity_id
_entity_poly.type
_entity_poly.pdbx_seq_one_letter_code
_entity_poly.pdbx_strand_id
1 'polypeptide(L)' 'MSRRSPVFKTRPLPRSKREAINLMLEQPNLIKRPILVRGSTVVFGFDTDKYASSERMT' A
#
# COMPACT_ATOMS: atom_id res chain seq x y z
N MET A 1 -2.86 0.17 3.75
CA MET A 1 -4.10 -0.43 3.20
C MET A 1 -4.96 0.62 2.51
N SER A 2 -5.76 0.19 1.54
CA SER A 2 -6.78 1.01 0.88
C SER A 2 -8.02 1.14 1.79
N ARG A 3 -8.26 2.33 2.32
CA ARG A 3 -9.48 2.66 3.10
C ARG A 3 -10.76 2.65 2.26
N ARG A 4 -10.62 2.64 0.94
CA ARG A 4 -11.74 2.64 -0.02
C ARG A 4 -12.21 1.23 -0.37
N SER A 5 -11.43 0.19 -0.05
CA SER A 5 -11.83 -1.20 -0.31
C SER A 5 -13.13 -1.54 0.43
N PRO A 6 -14.11 -2.19 -0.22
CA PRO A 6 -15.30 -2.70 0.46
C PRO A 6 -14.94 -3.58 1.66
N VAL A 7 -13.89 -4.40 1.52
CA VAL A 7 -13.47 -5.31 2.60
C VAL A 7 -12.88 -4.57 3.80
N PHE A 8 -12.27 -3.40 3.58
CA PHE A 8 -11.80 -2.57 4.68
C PHE A 8 -12.98 -1.98 5.48
N LYS A 9 -14.13 -1.76 4.84
CA LYS A 9 -15.30 -1.14 5.47
C LYS A 9 -16.17 -2.13 6.26
N THR A 10 -16.15 -3.41 5.90
CA THR A 10 -17.07 -4.43 6.44
C THR A 10 -16.43 -5.34 7.50
N ARG A 11 -15.13 -5.20 7.77
CA ARG A 11 -14.37 -6.04 8.70
C ARG A 11 -13.73 -5.19 9.82
N PRO A 12 -13.56 -5.72 11.05
CA PRO A 12 -12.70 -5.10 12.06
C PRO A 12 -11.25 -4.91 11.57
N LEU A 13 -10.58 -3.89 12.11
CA LEU A 13 -9.18 -3.61 11.82
C LEU A 13 -8.27 -4.74 12.33
N PRO A 14 -7.17 -5.05 11.61
CA PRO A 14 -6.18 -6.02 12.08
C PRO A 14 -5.52 -5.54 13.36
N ARG A 15 -5.21 -6.46 14.27
CA ARG A 15 -4.68 -6.17 15.62
C ARG A 15 -3.17 -5.96 15.62
N SER A 16 -2.48 -6.36 14.56
CA SER A 16 -1.03 -6.24 14.44
C SER A 16 -0.57 -5.96 13.01
N LYS A 17 0.68 -5.49 12.87
CA LYS A 17 1.33 -5.30 11.56
C LYS A 17 1.43 -6.61 10.77
N ARG A 18 1.75 -7.73 11.44
CA ARG A 18 1.84 -9.05 10.80
C ARG A 18 0.50 -9.50 10.26
N GLU A 19 -0.56 -9.37 11.06
CA GLU A 19 -1.92 -9.69 10.63
C GLU A 19 -2.36 -8.79 9.46
N ALA A 20 -2.02 -7.50 9.51
CA ALA A 20 -2.28 -6.57 8.43
C ALA A 20 -1.57 -6.98 7.11
N ILE A 21 -0.33 -7.47 7.18
CA ILE A 21 0.41 -7.96 6.01
C ILE A 21 -0.23 -9.24 5.48
N ASN A 22 -0.51 -10.21 6.34
CA ASN A 22 -1.15 -11.46 5.94
C ASN A 22 -2.50 -11.18 5.26
N LEU A 23 -3.30 -10.29 5.82
CA LEU A 23 -4.56 -9.88 5.23
C LEU A 23 -4.37 -9.20 3.86
N MET A 24 -3.35 -8.35 3.69
CA MET A 24 -3.03 -7.75 2.40
C MET A 24 -2.59 -8.79 1.35
N LEU A 25 -1.95 -9.88 1.77
CA LEU A 25 -1.56 -10.99 0.90
C LEU A 25 -2.78 -11.84 0.51
N GLU A 26 -3.64 -12.17 1.47
CA GLU A 26 -4.90 -12.90 1.23
C GLU A 26 -5.88 -12.10 0.37
N GLN A 27 -5.92 -10.79 0.55
CA GLN A 27 -6.82 -9.89 -0.17
C GLN A 27 -6.04 -8.72 -0.81
N PRO A 28 -5.46 -8.93 -2.00
CA PRO A 28 -4.61 -7.94 -2.67
C PRO A 28 -5.30 -6.60 -3.00
N ASN A 29 -6.63 -6.56 -3.02
CA ASN A 29 -7.42 -5.33 -3.20
C ASN A 29 -7.33 -4.38 -2.00
N LEU A 30 -6.85 -4.85 -0.83
CA LEU A 30 -6.55 -4.02 0.32
C LEU A 30 -5.22 -3.29 0.21
N ILE A 31 -4.37 -3.64 -0.76
CA ILE A 31 -3.14 -2.91 -1.02
C ILE A 31 -3.48 -1.64 -1.79
N LYS A 32 -2.98 -0.49 -1.34
CA LYS A 32 -3.23 0.81 -2.00
C LYS A 32 -2.45 0.84 -3.32
N ARG A 33 -3.15 1.11 -4.44
CA ARG A 33 -2.59 1.16 -5.81
C ARG A 33 -2.73 2.58 -6.39
N PRO A 34 -1.89 2.97 -7.38
CA PRO A 34 -0.73 2.26 -7.95
C PRO A 34 0.39 2.05 -6.92
N ILE A 35 1.36 1.17 -7.22
CA ILE A 35 2.54 0.92 -6.39
C ILE A 35 3.78 1.12 -7.25
N LEU A 36 4.72 1.95 -6.78
CA LEU A 36 6.02 2.15 -7.40
C LEU A 36 7.10 1.59 -6.47
N VAL A 37 7.98 0.75 -7.01
CA VAL A 37 9.11 0.16 -6.28
C VAL A 37 10.40 0.53 -7.00
N ARG A 38 11.35 1.15 -6.29
CA ARG A 38 12.69 1.49 -6.79
C ARG A 38 13.73 1.22 -5.70
N GLY A 39 14.49 0.13 -5.85
CA GLY A 39 15.44 -0.31 -4.84
C GLY A 39 14.77 -0.52 -3.47
N SER A 40 15.26 0.15 -2.44
CA SER A 40 14.68 0.13 -1.08
C SER A 40 13.49 1.08 -0.88
N THR A 41 13.11 1.85 -1.91
CA THR A 41 12.01 2.83 -1.83
C THR A 41 10.73 2.27 -2.42
N VAL A 42 9.62 2.46 -1.69
CA VAL A 42 8.27 2.07 -2.13
C VAL A 42 7.30 3.23 -1.95
N VAL A 43 6.54 3.53 -3.01
CA VAL A 43 5.47 4.54 -2.99
C VAL A 43 4.12 3.88 -3.23
N PHE A 44 3.13 4.20 -2.38
CA PHE A 44 1.76 3.67 -2.45
C PHE A 44 0.73 4.74 -2.78
N GLY A 45 0.00 4.52 -3.87
CA GLY A 45 -0.89 5.51 -4.48
C GLY A 45 -0.12 6.47 -5.39
N PHE A 46 -0.88 7.24 -6.17
CA PHE A 46 -0.32 8.26 -7.04
C PHE A 46 0.05 9.52 -6.25
N ASP A 47 1.28 9.98 -6.41
CA ASP A 47 1.82 11.18 -5.76
C ASP A 47 2.98 11.71 -6.62
N THR A 48 2.78 12.86 -7.26
CA THR A 48 3.70 13.44 -8.23
C THR A 48 5.05 13.80 -7.61
N ASP A 49 5.05 14.34 -6.40
CA ASP A 49 6.27 14.81 -5.73
C ASP A 49 7.13 13.63 -5.27
N LYS A 50 6.47 12.58 -4.76
CA LYS A 50 7.17 11.33 -4.41
C LYS A 50 7.73 10.63 -5.65
N TYR A 51 7.03 10.69 -6.78
CA TYR A 51 7.52 10.09 -8.03
C TYR A 51 8.75 10.84 -8.54
N ALA A 52 8.69 12.18 -8.62
CA ALA A 52 9.82 13.00 -9.04
C ALA A 52 11.04 12.85 -8.11
N SER A 53 10.82 12.71 -6.80
CA SER A 53 11.90 12.46 -5.83
C SER A 53 12.49 11.07 -5.98
N SER A 54 11.66 10.07 -6.29
CA SER A 54 12.14 8.70 -6.53
C SER A 54 13.04 8.61 -7.76
N GLU A 55 12.88 9.51 -8.75
CA GLU A 55 13.62 9.55 -10.01
C GLU A 55 15.10 9.97 -9.84
N ARG A 56 15.42 10.75 -8.81
CA ARG A 56 16.76 11.34 -8.58
C ARG A 56 17.75 10.44 -7.81
N MET A 57 17.33 9.23 -7.44
CA MET A 57 18.13 8.27 -6.67
C MET A 57 18.58 7.12 -7.59
N THR A 58 19.51 7.41 -8.50
CA THR A 58 20.26 6.47 -9.35
C THR A 58 21.69 6.95 -9.47
#